data_AF-A0A948T0E5-F1
#
_entry.id   AF-A0A948T0E5-F1
#
_cell.length_a   1.000
_cell.length_b   1.000
_cell.length_c   1.000
_cell.angle_alpha   90.00
_cell.angle_beta   90.00
_cell.angle_gamma   90.00
#
_symmetry.space_group_name_H-M   'P 1'
#
loop_
_entity.id
_entity.type
_entity.pdbx_description
1 polymer ?
#
loop_
_entity_poly.entity_id
_entity_poly.type
_entity_poly.pdbx_seq_one_letter_code
_entity_poly.pdbx_strand_id
1 'polypeptide(L)'
;MASSTLRETILRTAVDHIAEHGPDSLSFRKLASDAGVSHQAPYHHFADRRGVFRAIALEGFTKLGEAMVEAQSVPADQQAESLLEAYVEFALANTGHFRVMFRRDLCEMENDPELKAFADAAFDMLVD
;
A
#
# COMPACT_ATOMS: atom_id res chain seq x y z
N MET A 1 22.06 -4.45 5.90
CA MET A 1 20.61 -4.69 6.05
C MET A 1 20.10 -3.73 7.11
N ALA A 2 19.28 -2.75 6.75
CA ALA A 2 18.71 -1.84 7.74
C ALA A 2 17.83 -2.66 8.72
N SER A 3 18.01 -2.43 10.02
CA SER A 3 17.14 -3.00 11.05
C SER A 3 15.75 -2.38 10.88
N SER A 4 14.77 -3.16 10.42
CA SER A 4 13.40 -2.65 10.23
C SER A 4 12.79 -2.24 11.57
N THR A 5 12.05 -1.12 11.58
CA THR A 5 11.35 -0.68 12.79
C THR A 5 10.22 -1.64 13.17
N LEU A 6 9.74 -1.56 14.41
CA LEU A 6 8.58 -2.33 14.88
C LEU A 6 7.33 -2.02 14.03
N ARG A 7 7.14 -0.74 13.71
CA ARG A 7 6.05 -0.26 12.84
C ARG A 7 6.13 -0.89 11.45
N GLU A 8 7.31 -0.91 10.82
CA GLU A 8 7.52 -1.55 9.51
C GLU A 8 7.25 -3.06 9.56
N THR A 9 7.70 -3.73 10.62
CA THR A 9 7.47 -5.18 10.79
C THR A 9 5.98 -5.50 10.86
N ILE A 10 5.22 -4.72 11.64
CA ILE A 10 3.77 -4.87 11.74
C ILE A 10 3.09 -4.56 10.40
N LEU A 11 3.51 -3.49 9.70
CA LEU A 11 2.94 -3.12 8.41
C LEU A 11 3.16 -4.21 7.35
N ARG A 12 4.38 -4.73 7.23
CA ARG A 12 4.72 -5.83 6.31
C ARG A 12 3.88 -7.07 6.61
N THR A 13 3.79 -7.46 7.88
CA THR A 13 2.97 -8.61 8.29
C THR A 13 1.49 -8.41 7.93
N ALA A 14 0.98 -7.18 8.03
CA ALA A 14 -0.40 -6.87 7.64
C ALA A 14 -0.58 -6.97 6.12
N VAL A 15 0.35 -6.45 5.32
CA VAL A 15 0.34 -6.57 3.86
C VAL A 15 0.32 -8.04 3.44
N ASP A 16 1.20 -8.85 4.01
CA ASP A 16 1.31 -10.29 3.71
C ASP A 16 0.01 -11.03 4.07
N HIS A 17 -0.53 -10.76 5.27
CA HIS A 17 -1.80 -11.34 5.72
C HIS A 17 -2.95 -10.98 4.77
N ILE A 18 -3.01 -9.73 4.30
CA ILE A 18 -4.06 -9.25 3.38
C ILE A 18 -3.90 -9.85 1.98
N ALA A 19 -2.67 -10.03 1.51
CA ALA A 19 -2.39 -10.67 0.23
C ALA A 19 -2.94 -12.10 0.19
N GLU A 20 -2.87 -12.83 1.30
CA GLU A 20 -3.37 -14.20 1.40
C GLU A 20 -4.87 -14.25 1.74
N HIS A 21 -5.32 -13.53 2.76
CA HIS A 21 -6.64 -13.72 3.39
C HIS A 21 -7.65 -12.60 3.12
N GLY A 22 -7.22 -11.52 2.46
CA GLY A 22 -8.05 -10.35 2.19
C GLY A 22 -8.17 -9.39 3.38
N PRO A 23 -8.54 -8.11 3.13
CA PRO A 23 -8.50 -7.04 4.13
C PRO A 23 -9.48 -7.22 5.29
N ASP A 24 -10.65 -7.82 5.03
CA ASP A 24 -11.69 -7.99 6.05
C ASP A 24 -11.29 -8.97 7.16
N SER A 25 -10.33 -9.85 6.88
CA SER A 25 -9.82 -10.84 7.83
C SER A 25 -8.80 -10.27 8.83
N LEU A 26 -8.37 -9.01 8.67
CA LEU A 26 -7.31 -8.43 9.49
C LEU A 26 -7.75 -8.27 10.95
N SER A 27 -6.97 -8.86 11.86
CA SER A 27 -7.15 -8.77 13.31
C SER A 27 -5.85 -8.37 13.98
N PHE A 28 -5.88 -7.35 14.86
CA PHE A 28 -4.69 -6.88 15.58
C PHE A 28 -4.08 -7.94 16.49
N ARG A 29 -4.90 -8.86 17.03
CA ARG A 29 -4.38 -9.99 17.81
C ARG A 29 -3.55 -10.92 16.96
N LYS A 30 -4.09 -11.34 15.81
CA LYS A 30 -3.40 -12.24 14.89
C LYS A 30 -2.16 -11.55 14.30
N LEU A 31 -2.29 -10.29 13.91
CA LEU A 31 -1.19 -9.47 13.42
C LEU A 31 -0.03 -9.37 14.42
N ALA A 32 -0.32 -9.13 15.70
CA ALA A 32 0.71 -9.08 16.74
C ALA A 32 1.41 -10.44 16.91
N SER A 33 0.64 -11.53 16.88
CA SER A 33 1.17 -12.89 16.99
C SER A 33 2.07 -13.23 15.80
N ASP A 34 1.61 -12.96 14.58
CA ASP A 34 2.33 -13.29 13.34
C ASP A 34 3.60 -12.43 13.20
N ALA A 35 3.56 -11.17 13.66
CA ALA A 35 4.71 -10.27 13.67
C ALA A 35 5.71 -10.57 14.82
N GLY A 36 5.36 -11.44 15.78
CA GLY A 36 6.19 -11.76 16.94
C GLY A 36 6.33 -10.61 17.95
N VAL A 37 5.28 -9.79 18.10
CA VAL A 37 5.30 -8.55 18.89
C VAL A 37 4.27 -8.59 20.03
N SER A 38 4.36 -7.64 20.96
CA SER A 38 3.37 -7.54 22.04
C SER A 38 1.98 -7.20 21.49
N HIS A 39 0.94 -7.64 22.20
CA HIS A 39 -0.44 -7.41 21.79
C HIS A 39 -0.80 -5.92 21.65
N GLN A 40 -0.14 -5.05 22.40
CA GLN A 40 -0.37 -3.59 22.36
C GLN A 40 0.36 -2.88 21.22
N ALA A 41 1.36 -3.52 20.59
CA ALA A 41 2.20 -2.86 19.59
C ALA A 41 1.42 -2.36 18.36
N PRO A 42 0.49 -3.12 17.74
CA PRO A 42 -0.31 -2.61 16.63
C PRO A 42 -1.18 -1.42 17.02
N TYR A 43 -1.81 -1.46 18.21
CA TYR A 43 -2.60 -0.35 18.73
C TYR A 43 -1.76 0.91 18.95
N HIS A 44 -0.55 0.77 19.50
CA HIS A 44 0.33 1.91 19.71
C HIS A 44 0.80 2.55 18.40
N HIS A 45 1.05 1.77 17.35
CA HIS A 45 1.58 2.29 16.09
C HIS A 45 0.52 2.75 15.09
N PHE A 46 -0.69 2.19 15.15
CA PHE A 46 -1.73 2.42 14.14
C PHE A 46 -3.07 2.84 14.71
N ALA A 47 -3.24 2.89 16.04
CA ALA A 47 -4.48 3.15 16.76
C ALA A 47 -5.60 2.13 16.52
N ASP A 48 -6.05 1.95 15.27
CA ASP A 48 -7.11 1.04 14.86
C ASP A 48 -6.85 0.41 13.48
N ARG A 49 -7.78 -0.44 13.04
CA ARG A 49 -7.68 -1.16 11.75
C ARG A 49 -7.56 -0.19 10.56
N ARG A 50 -8.21 0.98 10.63
CA ARG A 50 -8.15 1.98 9.56
C ARG A 50 -6.78 2.62 9.49
N GLY A 51 -6.14 2.88 10.63
CA GLY A 51 -4.76 3.37 10.64
C GLY A 51 -3.77 2.42 9.95
N VAL A 52 -3.99 1.10 10.03
CA VAL A 52 -3.22 0.12 9.24
C VAL A 52 -3.53 0.24 7.76
N PHE A 53 -4.81 0.25 7.36
CA PHE A 53 -5.19 0.38 5.95
C PHE A 53 -4.69 1.67 5.31
N ARG A 54 -4.79 2.79 6.03
CA ARG A 54 -4.21 4.07 5.62
C ARG A 54 -2.70 3.96 5.39
N ALA A 55 -1.97 3.34 6.31
CA ALA A 55 -0.53 3.16 6.17
C ALA A 55 -0.16 2.27 4.97
N ILE A 56 -0.93 1.20 4.73
CA ILE A 56 -0.76 0.32 3.56
C ILE A 56 -1.05 1.09 2.28
N ALA A 57 -2.16 1.84 2.23
CA ALA A 57 -2.54 2.61 1.05
C ALA A 57 -1.49 3.68 0.72
N LEU A 58 -1.03 4.41 1.73
CA LEU A 58 0.02 5.42 1.58
C LEU A 58 1.32 4.79 1.03
N GLU A 59 1.81 3.72 1.66
CA GLU A 59 3.01 3.00 1.19
C GLU A 59 2.82 2.48 -0.25
N GLY A 60 1.63 1.97 -0.55
CA GLY A 60 1.29 1.44 -1.87
C GLY A 60 1.28 2.52 -2.96
N PHE A 61 0.64 3.66 -2.72
CA PHE A 61 0.62 4.77 -3.68
C PHE A 61 2.01 5.39 -3.87
N THR A 62 2.81 5.50 -2.82
CA THR A 62 4.21 5.94 -2.94
C THR A 62 5.00 5.00 -3.86
N LYS A 63 4.96 3.69 -3.62
CA LYS A 63 5.68 2.71 -4.46
C LYS A 63 5.16 2.65 -5.90
N LEU A 64 3.84 2.77 -6.10
CA LEU A 64 3.26 2.82 -7.43
C LEU A 64 3.74 4.07 -8.18
N GLY A 65 3.74 5.23 -7.51
CA GLY A 65 4.23 6.47 -8.10
C GLY A 65 5.71 6.37 -8.52
N GLU A 66 6.56 5.77 -7.68
CA GLU A 66 7.97 5.52 -8.02
C GLU A 66 8.11 4.63 -9.26
N ALA A 67 7.34 3.53 -9.35
CA ALA A 67 7.34 2.64 -10.51
C ALA A 67 6.87 3.33 -11.80
N MET A 68 5.86 4.20 -11.71
CA MET A 68 5.36 4.98 -12.85
C MET A 68 6.37 6.02 -13.33
N VAL A 69 7.10 6.66 -12.43
CA VAL A 69 8.19 7.59 -12.79
C VAL A 69 9.32 6.85 -13.51
N GLU A 70 9.69 5.67 -13.04
CA GLU A 70 10.71 4.85 -13.69
C GLU A 70 10.26 4.43 -15.10
N ALA A 71 9.00 3.99 -15.25
CA ALA A 71 8.42 3.54 -16.52
C ALA A 71 8.39 4.61 -17.61
N GLN A 72 8.44 5.90 -17.26
CA GLN A 72 8.53 7.00 -18.23
C GLN A 72 9.91 7.15 -18.89
N SER A 73 10.92 6.42 -18.42
CA SER A 73 12.30 6.47 -18.94
C SER A 73 12.49 5.73 -20.26
N VAL A 74 11.49 5.81 -21.15
CA VAL A 74 11.42 5.19 -22.49
C VAL A 74 11.02 6.25 -23.54
N PRO A 75 11.20 5.99 -24.84
CA PRO A 75 10.71 6.88 -25.90
C PRO A 75 9.21 7.20 -25.77
N ALA A 76 8.81 8.43 -26.11
CA ALA A 76 7.44 8.93 -25.91
C ALA A 76 6.35 8.07 -26.58
N ASP A 77 6.65 7.45 -27.72
CA ASP A 77 5.74 6.56 -28.44
C ASP A 77 5.53 5.19 -27.74
N GLN A 78 6.34 4.87 -26.73
CA GLN A 78 6.27 3.63 -25.94
C GLN A 78 5.83 3.88 -24.48
N GLN A 79 5.72 5.14 -24.03
CA GLN A 79 5.44 5.46 -22.64
C GLN A 79 4.09 4.90 -22.15
N ALA A 80 3.04 4.97 -22.97
CA ALA A 80 1.73 4.45 -22.58
C ALA A 80 1.75 2.94 -22.30
N GLU A 81 2.46 2.16 -23.13
CA GLU A 81 2.62 0.71 -22.93
C GLU A 81 3.44 0.42 -21.66
N SER A 82 4.58 1.10 -21.51
CA SER A 82 5.46 0.97 -20.34
C SER A 82 4.76 1.31 -19.02
N LEU A 83 3.95 2.36 -18.99
CA LEU A 83 3.15 2.75 -17.83
C LEU A 83 2.09 1.69 -17.49
N LEU A 84 1.39 1.14 -18.48
CA LEU A 84 0.42 0.06 -18.26
C LEU A 84 1.08 -1.23 -17.77
N GLU A 85 2.24 -1.59 -18.33
CA GLU A 85 3.04 -2.73 -17.87
C GLU A 85 3.44 -2.55 -16.41
N ALA A 86 4.03 -1.39 -16.06
CA ALA A 86 4.42 -1.08 -14.69
C ALA A 86 3.22 -1.14 -13.71
N TYR A 87 2.02 -0.71 -14.16
CA TYR A 87 0.81 -0.76 -13.35
C TYR A 87 0.41 -2.20 -13.03
N VAL A 88 0.37 -3.06 -14.06
CA VAL A 88 0.00 -4.47 -13.91
C VAL A 88 1.06 -5.24 -13.12
N GLU A 89 2.34 -5.02 -13.41
CA GLU A 89 3.44 -5.65 -12.66
C GLU A 89 3.39 -5.26 -11.18
N PHE A 90 3.16 -3.97 -10.88
CA PHE A 90 2.99 -3.51 -9.51
C PHE A 90 1.81 -4.20 -8.83
N ALA A 91 0.66 -4.29 -9.50
CA ALA A 91 -0.54 -4.92 -8.96
C ALA A 91 -0.31 -6.40 -8.60
N LEU A 92 0.40 -7.12 -9.46
CA LEU A 92 0.73 -8.53 -9.25
C LEU A 92 1.75 -8.70 -8.12
N ALA A 93 2.82 -7.90 -8.10
CA ALA A 93 3.88 -7.98 -7.11
C ALA A 93 3.45 -7.50 -5.70
N ASN A 94 2.50 -6.56 -5.62
CA ASN A 94 2.07 -5.91 -4.37
C ASN A 94 0.58 -6.19 -4.07
N THR A 95 0.15 -7.44 -4.23
CA THR A 95 -1.26 -7.85 -4.09
C THR A 95 -1.89 -7.37 -2.76
N GLY A 96 -1.15 -7.40 -1.65
CA GLY A 96 -1.63 -6.94 -0.35
C GLY A 96 -1.95 -5.44 -0.32
N HIS A 97 -1.06 -4.61 -0.88
CA HIS A 97 -1.29 -3.17 -1.05
C HIS A 97 -2.47 -2.91 -1.99
N PHE A 98 -2.48 -3.59 -3.15
CA PHE A 98 -3.47 -3.36 -4.20
C PHE A 98 -4.91 -3.71 -3.76
N ARG A 99 -5.06 -4.71 -2.88
CA ARG A 99 -6.34 -5.07 -2.25
C ARG A 99 -6.89 -3.99 -1.30
N VAL A 100 -6.07 -3.02 -0.90
CA VAL A 100 -6.44 -1.91 -0.01
C VAL A 100 -6.57 -0.59 -0.77
N MET A 101 -5.57 -0.21 -1.57
CA MET A 101 -5.43 1.11 -2.20
C MET A 101 -6.71 1.62 -2.90
N PHE A 102 -7.44 0.75 -3.59
CA PHE A 102 -8.61 1.11 -4.39
C PHE A 102 -9.97 0.82 -3.71
N ARG A 103 -9.96 0.45 -2.43
CA ARG A 103 -11.17 0.20 -1.63
C ARG A 103 -11.55 1.45 -0.82
N ARG A 104 -12.53 2.21 -1.34
CA ARG A 104 -13.03 3.44 -0.70
C ARG A 104 -13.49 3.24 0.74
N ASP A 105 -14.11 2.11 1.02
CA ASP A 105 -14.62 1.73 2.34
C ASP A 105 -13.52 1.44 3.38
N LEU A 106 -12.29 1.14 2.93
CA LEU A 106 -11.16 0.86 3.81
C LEU A 106 -10.25 2.06 4.02
N CYS A 107 -10.06 2.85 2.98
CA CYS A 107 -9.12 3.97 2.97
C CYS A 107 -9.73 5.30 3.40
N GLU A 108 -11.08 5.43 3.40
CA GLU A 108 -11.80 6.68 3.68
C GLU A 108 -11.16 7.90 2.97
N MET A 109 -10.67 7.71 1.75
CA MET A 109 -9.78 8.65 1.04
C MET A 109 -10.36 10.07 0.91
N GLU A 110 -11.68 10.20 0.89
CA GLU A 110 -12.40 11.49 0.86
C GLU A 110 -12.15 12.34 2.12
N ASN A 111 -11.81 11.72 3.24
CA ASN A 111 -11.52 12.36 4.53
C ASN A 111 -10.01 12.52 4.80
N ASP A 112 -9.15 12.13 3.86
CA ASP A 112 -7.70 12.11 4.03
C ASP A 112 -6.99 12.79 2.84
N PRO A 113 -6.79 14.13 2.91
CA PRO A 113 -6.22 14.91 1.82
C PRO A 113 -4.79 14.48 1.44
N GLU A 114 -4.01 13.99 2.40
CA GLU A 114 -2.65 13.50 2.14
C GLU A 114 -2.73 12.22 1.30
N LEU A 115 -3.53 11.23 1.73
CA LEU A 115 -3.71 10.00 0.98
C LEU A 115 -4.27 10.27 -0.43
N LYS A 116 -5.22 11.21 -0.54
CA LYS A 116 -5.76 11.63 -1.83
C LYS A 116 -4.69 12.21 -2.75
N ALA A 117 -3.79 13.06 -2.25
CA ALA A 117 -2.72 13.64 -3.06
C ALA A 117 -1.77 12.57 -3.64
N PHE A 118 -1.42 11.55 -2.84
CA PHE A 118 -0.60 10.43 -3.33
C PHE A 118 -1.34 9.57 -4.36
N ALA A 119 -2.65 9.36 -4.17
CA ALA A 119 -3.47 8.63 -5.14
C ALA A 119 -3.58 9.39 -6.47
N ASP A 120 -3.89 10.69 -6.42
CA ASP A 120 -4.02 11.54 -7.60
C ASP A 120 -2.70 11.57 -8.38
N ALA A 121 -1.56 11.79 -7.70
CA ALA A 121 -0.24 11.80 -8.34
C ALA A 121 0.10 10.49 -9.08
N ALA A 122 -0.30 9.33 -8.55
CA ALA A 122 -0.08 8.04 -9.21
C ALA A 122 -0.98 7.84 -10.44
N PHE A 123 -2.18 8.41 -10.43
CA PHE A 123 -3.15 8.27 -11.52
C PHE A 123 -2.99 9.31 -12.64
N ASP A 124 -2.58 10.54 -12.31
CA ASP A 124 -2.37 11.60 -13.30
C ASP A 124 -1.35 11.15 -14.36
N MET A 125 -0.33 10.38 -13.95
CA MET A 125 0.66 9.79 -14.87
C MET A 125 0.09 8.79 -15.89
N LEU A 126 -1.11 8.23 -15.67
CA LEU A 126 -1.76 7.29 -16.60
C LEU A 126 -2.69 8.00 -17.60
N VAL A 127 -3.01 9.28 -17.38
CA VAL A 127 -4.03 10.02 -18.14
C VAL A 127 -3.42 11.11 -19.02
N ASP A 128 -2.15 11.46 -18.80
CA ASP A 128 -1.35 12.33 -19.67
C ASP A 128 -0.89 11.63 -20.95
#